data_AF-A0A2D4MQH7-F1
#
_entry.id   AF-A0A2D4MQH7-F1
#
_cell.length_a   1.000
_cell.length_b   1.000
_cell.length_c   1.000
_cell.angle_alpha   90.00
_cell.angle_beta   90.00
_cell.angle_gamma   90.00
#
_symmetry.space_group_name_H-M   'P 1'
#
loop_
_entity.id
_entity.type
_entity.pdbx_description
1 polymer ?
#
loop_
_entity_poly.entity_id
_entity_poly.type
_entity_poly.pdbx_seq_one_letter_code
_entity_poly.pdbx_strand_id
1 'polypeptide(L)'
;EIFYDEETITRPVGIAFLAPSVTTYIKLNPGYRVYHVDGIRPGSSSMVLDHETFILNLTQANQPGAVARWQRLYGARETYGLPVAFPEDWNRLLDRLQADERL
;
A
#
# COMPACT_ATOMS: atom_id res chain seq x y z
N GLU A 1 0.31 -9.71 -0.57
CA GLU A 1 -0.08 -11.11 -0.34
C GLU A 1 -0.36 -11.32 1.13
N ILE A 2 -1.46 -12.00 1.46
CA ILE A 2 -1.85 -12.33 2.83
C ILE A 2 -1.53 -13.81 3.05
N PHE A 3 -0.83 -14.11 4.15
CA PHE A 3 -0.49 -15.47 4.55
C PHE A 3 -1.43 -15.92 5.67
N TYR A 4 -1.85 -17.19 5.64
CA TYR A 4 -2.77 -17.78 6.61
C TYR A 4 -2.11 -18.93 7.37
N ASP A 5 -2.73 -19.38 8.46
CA ASP A 5 -2.33 -20.59 9.18
C ASP A 5 -2.40 -21.84 8.28
N GLU A 6 -1.45 -22.76 8.40
CA GLU A 6 -1.37 -23.94 7.53
C GLU A 6 -2.50 -24.96 7.78
N GLU A 7 -3.02 -25.02 9.01
CA GLU A 7 -3.98 -26.05 9.43
C GLU A 7 -5.35 -25.88 8.78
N THR A 8 -5.84 -24.64 8.72
CA THR A 8 -7.20 -24.33 8.25
C THR A 8 -7.24 -23.31 7.12
N ILE A 9 -6.17 -22.53 6.91
CA ILE A 9 -6.11 -21.45 5.92
C ILE A 9 -7.23 -20.43 6.17
N THR A 10 -7.54 -20.14 7.44
CA THR A 10 -8.65 -19.22 7.80
C THR A 10 -8.18 -17.98 8.55
N ARG A 11 -7.09 -18.07 9.30
CA ARG A 11 -6.59 -17.00 10.15
C ARG A 11 -5.39 -16.32 9.50
N PRO A 12 -5.46 -15.03 9.13
CA PRO A 12 -4.33 -14.33 8.56
C PRO A 12 -3.22 -14.18 9.60
N VAL A 13 -2.00 -14.60 9.26
CA VAL A 13 -0.82 -14.62 10.13
C VAL A 13 0.29 -13.68 9.67
N GLY A 14 0.25 -13.23 8.41
CA GLY A 14 1.29 -12.39 7.85
C GLY A 14 0.84 -11.65 6.60
N ILE A 15 1.66 -10.68 6.19
CA ILE A 15 1.45 -9.92 4.96
C ILE A 15 2.79 -9.58 4.30
N ALA A 16 2.85 -9.77 2.98
CA ALA A 16 3.90 -9.23 2.13
C ALA A 16 3.34 -8.06 1.31
N PHE A 17 3.97 -6.90 1.44
CA PHE A 17 3.62 -5.71 0.66
C PHE A 17 4.41 -5.68 -0.64
N LEU A 18 3.70 -5.78 -1.77
CA LEU A 18 4.30 -5.61 -3.09
C LEU A 18 4.32 -4.11 -3.42
N ALA A 19 5.51 -3.52 -3.53
CA ALA A 19 5.70 -2.12 -3.88
C ALA A 19 5.59 -1.88 -5.40
N PRO A 20 5.10 -0.71 -5.86
CA PRO A 20 5.17 -0.36 -7.27
C PRO A 20 6.62 -0.14 -7.71
N SER A 21 6.83 -0.09 -9.02
CA SER A 21 8.12 0.20 -9.61
C SER A 21 8.33 1.70 -9.86
N VAL A 22 9.59 2.12 -9.77
CA VAL A 22 9.99 3.43 -10.30
C VAL A 22 10.01 3.42 -11.83
N THR A 23 10.35 2.28 -12.45
CA THR A 23 10.28 2.14 -13.91
C THR A 23 8.84 2.19 -14.40
N THR A 24 8.67 2.69 -15.63
CA THR A 24 7.39 2.75 -16.33
C THR A 24 7.00 1.43 -16.97
N TYR A 25 7.86 0.40 -16.92
CA TYR A 25 7.64 -0.86 -17.62
C TYR A 25 6.51 -1.70 -16.96
N ILE A 26 5.35 -1.92 -17.60
CA ILE A 26 4.90 -1.39 -18.89
C ILE A 26 3.72 -0.44 -18.69
N LYS A 27 3.82 0.77 -19.27
CA LYS A 27 2.78 1.81 -19.31
C LYS A 27 2.23 2.22 -17.93
N LEU A 28 3.11 2.36 -16.94
CA LEU A 28 2.77 2.89 -15.62
C LEU A 28 3.44 4.24 -15.36
N ASN A 29 2.83 5.05 -14.50
CA ASN A 29 3.54 6.18 -13.88
C ASN A 29 4.65 5.63 -12.95
N PRO A 30 5.83 6.27 -12.90
CA PRO A 30 6.84 5.98 -11.88
C PRO A 30 6.24 6.11 -10.48
N GLY A 31 6.52 5.15 -9.61
CA GLY A 31 6.03 5.13 -8.23
C GLY A 31 7.09 4.73 -7.21
N TYR A 32 6.99 5.28 -6.00
CA TYR A 32 7.71 4.78 -4.82
C TYR A 32 6.78 4.70 -3.60
N ARG A 33 7.24 4.00 -2.57
CA ARG A 33 6.47 3.68 -1.35
C ARG A 33 7.23 4.16 -0.12
N VAL A 34 6.51 4.72 0.85
CA VAL A 34 7.00 4.99 2.21
C VAL A 34 6.19 4.14 3.19
N TYR A 35 6.88 3.48 4.13
CA TYR A 35 6.23 2.71 5.19
C TYR A 35 6.34 3.45 6.53
N HIS A 36 5.21 3.51 7.23
CA HIS A 36 5.16 3.94 8.63
C HIS A 36 5.21 2.69 9.48
N VAL A 37 6.31 2.51 10.21
CA VAL A 37 6.59 1.31 11.01
C VAL A 37 6.56 1.68 12.49
N ASP A 38 6.13 0.75 13.32
CA ASP A 38 6.16 0.91 14.77
C ASP A 38 7.58 1.24 15.27
N GLY A 39 7.73 2.42 15.86
CA GLY A 39 9.03 3.02 16.13
C GLY A 39 9.91 2.25 17.12
N ILE A 40 11.20 2.55 17.14
CA ILE A 40 12.21 1.85 17.95
C ILE A 40 12.04 2.22 19.43
N ARG A 41 11.48 1.30 20.21
CA ARG A 41 11.36 1.37 21.68
C ARG A 41 11.19 -0.03 22.29
N PRO A 42 11.46 -0.23 23.60
CA PRO A 42 11.14 -1.48 24.28
C PRO A 42 9.66 -1.85 24.10
N GLY A 43 9.39 -3.09 23.68
CA GLY A 43 8.03 -3.58 23.39
C GLY A 43 7.45 -3.14 22.04
N SER A 44 8.25 -2.55 21.14
CA SER A 44 7.82 -2.29 19.76
C SER A 44 7.48 -3.58 19.02
N SER A 45 6.38 -3.56 18.29
CA SER A 45 5.98 -4.65 17.38
C SER A 45 6.88 -4.75 16.15
N SER A 46 7.59 -3.67 15.79
CA SER A 46 8.29 -3.49 14.51
C SER A 46 7.40 -3.72 13.27
N MET A 47 6.07 -3.70 13.43
CA MET A 47 5.13 -3.94 12.34
C MET A 47 4.87 -2.67 11.53
N VAL A 48 4.48 -2.86 10.26
CA VAL A 48 3.96 -1.77 9.44
C VAL A 48 2.61 -1.33 9.99
N LEU A 49 2.49 -0.03 10.28
CA LEU A 49 1.28 0.61 10.79
C LEU A 49 0.46 1.22 9.64
N ASP A 50 1.12 1.77 8.63
CA ASP A 50 0.53 2.34 7.42
C ASP A 50 1.55 2.40 6.27
N HIS A 51 1.10 2.70 5.06
CA HIS A 51 1.99 3.04 3.96
C HIS A 51 1.40 4.12 3.04
N GLU A 52 2.29 4.80 2.33
CA GLU A 52 1.93 5.83 1.36
C GLU A 52 2.61 5.54 0.04
N THR A 53 1.88 5.77 -1.05
CA THR A 53 2.41 5.63 -2.41
C THR A 53 2.46 7.00 -3.07
N PHE A 54 3.60 7.31 -3.68
CA PHE A 54 3.84 8.54 -4.42
C PHE A 54 4.06 8.20 -5.89
N ILE A 55 3.61 9.07 -6.79
CA ILE A 55 3.79 8.90 -8.23
C ILE A 55 4.34 10.17 -8.88
N LEU A 56 4.98 9.99 -10.04
CA LEU A 56 5.23 11.05 -11.00
C LEU A 56 4.20 10.93 -12.12
N ASN A 57 3.29 11.90 -12.26
CA ASN A 57 2.32 11.89 -13.35
C ASN A 57 3.01 12.30 -14.67
N LEU A 58 3.28 11.34 -15.54
CA LEU A 58 3.99 11.58 -16.80
C LEU A 58 3.22 12.46 -17.78
N THR A 59 1.88 12.46 -17.73
CA THR A 59 1.07 13.33 -18.59
C THR A 59 1.33 14.81 -18.28
N GLN A 60 1.52 15.14 -17.01
CA GLN A 60 1.82 16.49 -16.55
C GLN A 60 3.32 16.81 -16.68
N ALA A 61 4.18 15.87 -16.26
CA ALA A 61 5.63 16.07 -16.25
C ALA A 61 6.23 16.23 -17.66
N ASN A 62 5.61 15.64 -18.68
CA ASN A 62 6.08 15.73 -20.07
C ASN A 62 5.52 16.94 -20.84
N GLN A 63 4.73 17.82 -20.21
CA GLN A 63 4.30 19.07 -20.86
C GLN A 63 5.52 19.98 -21.09
N PRO A 64 5.59 20.72 -22.22
CA PRO A 64 6.70 21.65 -22.48
C PRO A 64 6.87 22.67 -21.36
N GLY A 65 8.09 22.79 -20.83
CA GLY A 65 8.42 23.72 -19.73
C GLY A 65 7.93 23.28 -18.34
N ALA A 66 7.31 22.11 -18.21
CA ALA A 66 6.91 21.59 -16.91
C ALA A 66 8.11 21.13 -16.08
N VAL A 67 7.97 21.23 -14.76
CA VAL A 67 8.91 20.66 -13.79
C VAL A 67 8.30 19.39 -13.23
N ALA A 68 9.04 18.28 -13.28
CA ALA A 68 8.62 17.02 -12.70
C ALA A 68 8.36 17.17 -11.19
N ARG A 69 7.15 16.83 -10.75
CA ARG A 69 6.75 16.86 -9.34
C ARG A 69 6.19 15.51 -8.93
N TRP A 70 6.83 14.90 -7.94
CA TRP A 70 6.28 13.75 -7.25
C TRP A 70 5.12 14.20 -6.36
N GLN A 71 4.03 13.44 -6.40
CA GLN A 71 2.83 13.71 -5.63
C GLN A 71 2.38 12.45 -4.91
N ARG A 72 1.79 12.63 -3.73
CA ARG A 72 1.17 11.52 -3.00
C ARG A 72 -0.05 11.06 -3.78
N LEU A 73 -0.09 9.78 -4.14
CA LEU A 73 -1.25 9.16 -4.77
C LEU A 73 -2.29 8.80 -3.72
N TYR A 74 -1.89 8.07 -2.69
CA TYR A 74 -2.78 7.63 -1.62
C TYR A 74 -2.02 7.20 -0.36
N GLY A 75 -2.71 7.22 0.79
CA GLY A 75 -2.35 6.52 2.02
C GLY A 75 -3.35 5.39 2.29
N ALA A 76 -2.89 4.19 2.66
CA ALA A 76 -3.77 3.03 2.69
C ALA A 76 -4.87 3.14 3.73
N ARG A 77 -4.55 3.52 4.96
CA ARG A 77 -5.56 3.67 6.02
C ARG A 77 -6.60 4.72 5.68
N GLU A 78 -6.17 5.86 5.16
CA GLU A 78 -7.04 6.96 4.74
C GLU A 78 -8.00 6.53 3.62
N THR A 79 -7.48 5.87 2.59
CA THR A 79 -8.25 5.55 1.38
C THR A 79 -9.21 4.39 1.59
N TYR A 80 -8.75 3.34 2.27
CA TYR A 80 -9.51 2.10 2.45
C TYR A 80 -10.25 2.03 3.81
N GLY A 81 -10.06 3.03 4.67
CA GLY A 81 -10.65 3.06 6.01
C GLY A 81 -10.10 1.97 6.94
N LEU A 82 -8.82 1.63 6.82
CA LEU A 82 -8.20 0.59 7.64
C LEU A 82 -7.91 1.12 9.06
N PRO A 83 -8.29 0.38 10.12
CA PRO A 83 -7.90 0.72 11.49
C PRO A 83 -6.37 0.79 11.64
N VAL A 84 -5.67 -0.23 11.14
CA VAL A 84 -4.20 -0.36 11.03
C VAL A 84 -3.87 -1.28 9.84
N ALA A 85 -2.61 -1.31 9.40
CA ALA A 85 -2.17 -2.13 8.27
C ALA A 85 -1.77 -3.58 8.63
N PHE A 86 -2.45 -4.22 9.59
CA PHE A 86 -2.16 -5.60 10.01
C PHE A 86 -2.85 -6.66 9.13
N PRO A 87 -2.40 -7.93 9.14
CA PRO A 87 -2.91 -8.97 8.22
C PRO A 87 -4.43 -9.10 8.23
N GLU A 88 -5.05 -9.07 9.41
CA GLU A 88 -6.49 -9.16 9.60
C GLU A 88 -7.25 -7.97 8.97
N ASP A 89 -6.72 -6.76 9.04
CA ASP A 89 -7.36 -5.58 8.46
C ASP A 89 -7.30 -5.60 6.93
N TRP A 90 -6.19 -6.10 6.36
CA TRP A 90 -6.09 -6.35 4.92
C TRP A 90 -7.00 -7.49 4.46
N ASN A 91 -7.19 -8.52 5.28
CA ASN A 91 -8.13 -9.61 4.98
C ASN A 91 -9.57 -9.09 4.88
N ARG A 92 -10.01 -8.28 5.84
CA ARG A 92 -11.34 -7.64 5.79
C ARG A 92 -11.49 -6.70 4.61
N LEU A 93 -10.43 -6.02 4.20
CA LEU A 93 -10.46 -5.21 2.98
C LEU A 93 -10.65 -6.08 1.74
N LEU A 94 -10.01 -7.25 1.67
CA LEU A 94 -10.21 -8.19 0.57
C LEU A 94 -11.67 -8.64 0.48
N ASP A 95 -12.29 -8.99 1.62
CA ASP A 95 -13.71 -9.35 1.66
C ASP A 95 -14.61 -8.20 1.16
N ARG A 96 -14.29 -6.95 1.53
CA ARG A 96 -15.02 -5.76 1.08
C ARG A 96 -14.85 -5.51 -0.42
N LEU A 97 -13.63 -5.64 -0.95
CA LEU A 97 -13.35 -5.49 -2.39
C LEU A 97 -14.05 -6.56 -3.23
N GLN A 98 -14.23 -7.76 -2.68
CA GLN A 98 -15.01 -8.82 -3.35
C GLN A 98 -16.52 -8.52 -3.39
N ALA A 99 -17.02 -7.78 -2.39
CA ALA A 99 -18.45 -7.48 -2.27
C ALA A 99 -18.87 -6.13 -2.90
N ASP A 100 -17.95 -5.19 -3.09
CA ASP A 100 -18.21 -3.84 -3.58
C ASP A 100 -17.22 -3.42 -4.67
N GLU A 101 -17.67 -3.44 -5.94
CA GLU A 101 -16.86 -3.07 -7.11
C GLU A 101 -16.44 -1.59 -7.15
N ARG A 102 -17.05 -0.72 -6.34
CA ARG A 102 -16.72 0.72 -6.34
C ARG A 102 -15.56 1.06 -5.42
N LEU A 103 -15.20 0.13 -4.54
CA LEU A 103 -14.08 0.26 -3.60
C LEU A 103 -12.75 -0.01 -4.33
#